data_AF-A0A2D6E4H1-F1
#
_entry.id   AF-A0A2D6E4H1-F1
#
_cell.length_a   1.000
_cell.length_b   1.000
_cell.length_c   1.000
_cell.angle_alpha   90.00
_cell.angle_beta   90.00
_cell.angle_gamma   90.00
#
_symmetry.space_group_name_H-M   'P 1'
#
loop_
_entity.id
_entity.type
_entity.pdbx_description
1 polymer ?
#
loop_
_entity_poly.entity_id
_entity_poly.type
_entity_poly.pdbx_seq_one_letter_code
_entity_poly.pdbx_strand_id
1 'polypeptide(L)'
;MEIILVALFGLVIGSFLNVVIYRTRAQRKIWLGRSACRFCKKVIHWFDNVPVLSSLVLRARCRACRKFFGWQYAQVELSTALLFLALFAKFGLTIQFGFLLVLTSFLILIFVYDLRWSLIPDRFSVPAIFVALAYQASLSIPYQQIILAGAIGGGFFLAQYILSRRRWIGSGDIRLGLLMGIILGWQMLLV
;
A
#
# COMPACT_ATOMS: atom_id res chain seq x y z
N MET A 1 -9.20 -22.59 10.52
CA MET A 1 -10.15 -21.45 10.63
C MET A 1 -9.45 -20.11 10.45
N GLU A 2 -8.36 -19.87 11.17
CA GLU A 2 -7.61 -18.60 11.13
C GLU A 2 -7.10 -18.19 9.74
N ILE A 3 -6.58 -19.14 8.96
CA ILE A 3 -6.12 -18.89 7.58
C ILE A 3 -7.23 -18.28 6.71
N ILE A 4 -8.45 -18.83 6.80
CA ILE A 4 -9.60 -18.34 6.02
C ILE A 4 -9.95 -16.93 6.47
N LEU A 5 -9.94 -16.66 7.78
CA LEU A 5 -10.22 -15.33 8.32
C LEU A 5 -9.17 -14.31 7.84
N VAL A 6 -7.89 -14.65 7.87
CA VAL A 6 -6.80 -13.77 7.38
C VAL A 6 -6.92 -13.53 5.89
N ALA A 7 -7.23 -14.55 5.10
CA ALA A 7 -7.43 -14.41 3.66
C ALA A 7 -8.61 -13.48 3.36
N LEU A 8 -9.77 -13.69 4.00
CA LEU A 8 -10.95 -12.84 3.84
C LEU A 8 -10.67 -11.40 4.29
N PHE A 9 -9.95 -11.23 5.40
CA PHE A 9 -9.54 -9.92 5.88
C PHE A 9 -8.64 -9.21 4.86
N GLY A 10 -7.63 -9.91 4.31
CA GLY A 10 -6.76 -9.35 3.28
C GLY A 10 -7.49 -8.98 1.99
N LEU A 11 -8.49 -9.77 1.59
CA LEU A 11 -9.36 -9.44 0.45
C LEU A 11 -10.18 -8.16 0.69
N VAL A 12 -10.76 -8.02 1.89
CA VAL A 12 -11.53 -6.82 2.27
C VAL A 12 -10.62 -5.59 2.33
N ILE A 13 -9.45 -5.71 2.95
CA ILE A 13 -8.46 -4.62 3.01
C ILE A 13 -7.98 -4.25 1.61
N GLY A 14 -7.65 -5.22 0.75
CA GLY A 14 -7.24 -4.94 -0.63
C GLY A 14 -8.33 -4.21 -1.44
N SER A 15 -9.60 -4.54 -1.21
CA SER A 15 -10.72 -3.84 -1.85
C SER A 15 -10.83 -2.40 -1.35
N PHE A 16 -10.66 -2.19 -0.05
CA PHE A 16 -10.58 -0.85 0.55
C PHE A 16 -9.40 -0.04 0.00
N LEU A 17 -8.21 -0.64 -0.16
CA LEU A 17 -7.03 0.02 -0.73
C LEU A 17 -7.31 0.55 -2.14
N ASN A 18 -8.01 -0.21 -2.99
CA ASN A 18 -8.44 0.29 -4.30
C ASN A 18 -9.29 1.55 -4.15
N VAL A 19 -10.29 1.56 -3.26
CA VAL A 19 -11.12 2.74 -3.01
C VAL A 19 -10.27 3.94 -2.60
N VAL A 20 -9.32 3.74 -1.68
CA VAL A 20 -8.41 4.79 -1.24
C VAL A 20 -7.60 5.32 -2.42
N ILE A 21 -6.93 4.47 -3.20
CA ILE A 21 -6.09 4.83 -4.36
C ILE A 21 -6.86 5.74 -5.33
N TYR A 22 -8.07 5.34 -5.71
CA TYR A 22 -8.87 6.09 -6.69
C TYR A 22 -9.46 7.39 -6.15
N ARG A 23 -10.01 7.39 -4.94
CA ARG A 23 -10.63 8.58 -4.35
C ARG A 23 -9.60 9.67 -4.07
N THR A 24 -8.44 9.24 -3.61
CA THR A 24 -7.24 10.04 -3.38
C THR A 24 -6.78 10.80 -4.63
N ARG A 25 -6.71 10.13 -5.78
CA ARG A 25 -6.38 10.79 -7.05
C ARG A 25 -7.49 11.75 -7.50
N ALA A 26 -8.74 11.37 -7.29
CA ALA A 26 -9.91 12.19 -7.63
C ALA A 26 -10.17 13.35 -6.64
N GLN A 27 -9.31 13.56 -5.62
CA GLN A 27 -9.49 14.54 -4.55
C GLN A 27 -10.87 14.42 -3.86
N ARG A 28 -11.38 13.20 -3.75
CA ARG A 28 -12.65 12.89 -3.07
C ARG A 28 -12.38 12.40 -1.66
N LYS A 29 -13.30 12.71 -0.75
CA LYS A 29 -13.26 12.20 0.62
C LYS A 29 -13.32 10.67 0.61
N ILE A 30 -12.35 10.03 1.27
CA ILE A 30 -12.23 8.56 1.31
C ILE A 30 -13.45 7.93 1.98
N TRP A 31 -13.98 8.58 3.02
CA TRP A 31 -15.03 8.05 3.90
C TRP A 31 -16.46 8.35 3.44
N LEU A 32 -16.66 9.23 2.45
CA LEU A 32 -17.99 9.70 2.05
C LEU A 32 -18.40 9.20 0.66
N GLY A 33 -19.64 8.73 0.56
CA GLY A 33 -20.29 8.32 -0.69
C GLY A 33 -20.15 6.84 -1.02
N ARG A 34 -21.07 6.33 -1.84
CA ARG A 34 -21.06 4.95 -2.34
C ARG A 34 -20.05 4.77 -3.48
N SER A 35 -19.56 3.54 -3.68
CA SER A 35 -18.77 3.18 -4.86
C SER A 35 -19.60 3.44 -6.12
N ALA A 36 -19.04 4.16 -7.09
CA ALA A 36 -19.72 4.51 -8.33
C ALA A 36 -18.80 4.25 -9.52
N CYS A 37 -19.40 3.84 -10.63
CA CYS A 37 -18.70 3.61 -11.88
C CYS A 37 -18.00 4.89 -12.35
N ARG A 38 -16.72 4.79 -12.70
CA ARG A 38 -15.92 5.92 -13.20
C ARG A 38 -16.38 6.46 -14.57
N PHE A 39 -17.12 5.66 -15.33
CA PHE A 39 -17.57 6.01 -16.67
C PHE A 39 -19.03 6.47 -16.72
N CYS A 40 -19.96 5.67 -16.21
CA CYS A 40 -21.39 5.99 -16.24
C CYS A 40 -21.90 6.64 -14.96
N LYS A 41 -21.06 6.82 -13.93
CA LYS A 41 -21.41 7.40 -12.62
C LYS A 41 -22.53 6.68 -11.85
N LYS A 42 -23.07 5.58 -12.38
CA LYS A 42 -24.07 4.76 -11.68
C LYS A 42 -23.45 4.16 -10.42
N VAL A 43 -24.20 4.20 -9.33
CA VAL A 43 -23.82 3.60 -8.06
C VAL A 43 -23.67 2.08 -8.25
N ILE A 44 -22.58 1.53 -7.73
CA ILE A 44 -22.28 0.10 -7.77
C ILE A 44 -23.05 -0.57 -6.63
N HIS A 45 -23.74 -1.67 -6.94
CA HIS A 45 -24.46 -2.45 -5.94
C HIS A 45 -23.49 -3.09 -4.94
N TRP A 46 -23.95 -3.34 -3.71
CA TRP A 46 -23.09 -3.87 -2.65
C TRP A 46 -22.48 -5.25 -3.03
N PHE A 47 -23.24 -6.11 -3.71
CA PHE A 47 -22.77 -7.42 -4.18
C PHE A 47 -21.78 -7.33 -5.35
N ASP A 48 -21.76 -6.20 -6.08
CA ASP A 48 -20.75 -5.93 -7.11
C ASP A 48 -19.44 -5.39 -6.49
N ASN A 49 -19.37 -5.20 -5.17
CA ASN A 49 -18.16 -4.86 -4.43
C ASN A 49 -17.55 -6.07 -3.69
N VAL A 50 -18.05 -7.30 -3.90
CA VAL A 50 -17.47 -8.49 -3.26
C VAL A 50 -16.06 -8.70 -3.81
N PRO A 51 -15.01 -8.71 -2.98
CA PRO A 51 -13.63 -8.81 -3.45
C PRO A 51 -13.40 -10.05 -4.31
N VAL A 52 -12.63 -9.90 -5.39
CA VAL A 52 -12.23 -10.91 -6.38
C VAL A 52 -13.40 -11.51 -7.16
N LEU A 53 -14.45 -11.99 -6.50
CA LEU A 53 -15.64 -12.58 -7.13
C LEU A 53 -16.33 -11.60 -8.09
N SER A 54 -16.54 -10.34 -7.67
CA SER A 54 -17.14 -9.32 -8.55
C SER A 54 -16.30 -9.11 -9.81
N SER A 55 -14.98 -9.04 -9.67
CA SER A 55 -14.06 -8.81 -10.79
C SER A 55 -14.01 -9.99 -11.76
N LEU A 56 -14.12 -11.23 -11.27
CA LEU A 56 -14.14 -12.44 -12.10
C LEU A 56 -15.48 -12.59 -12.82
N VAL A 57 -16.60 -12.47 -12.10
CA VAL A 57 -17.95 -12.61 -12.65
C VAL A 57 -18.23 -11.52 -13.69
N LEU A 58 -17.85 -10.28 -13.39
CA LEU A 58 -18.05 -9.15 -14.31
C LEU A 58 -16.91 -9.01 -15.34
N ARG A 59 -15.90 -9.89 -15.31
CA ARG A 59 -14.68 -9.84 -16.16
C ARG A 59 -14.03 -8.46 -16.17
N ALA A 60 -13.94 -7.84 -15.00
CA ALA A 60 -13.47 -6.48 -14.75
C ALA A 60 -14.20 -5.38 -15.58
N ARG A 61 -15.47 -5.59 -15.90
CA ARG A 61 -16.34 -4.64 -16.62
C ARG A 61 -17.48 -4.12 -15.74
N CYS A 62 -18.04 -2.97 -16.10
CA CYS A 62 -19.24 -2.46 -15.44
C CYS A 62 -20.47 -3.28 -15.79
N ARG A 63 -21.28 -3.64 -14.81
CA ARG A 63 -22.60 -4.24 -15.06
C ARG A 63 -23.50 -3.35 -15.93
N ALA A 64 -23.49 -2.04 -15.69
CA ALA A 64 -24.38 -1.10 -16.38
C ALA A 64 -23.86 -0.69 -17.78
N CYS A 65 -22.61 -0.22 -17.87
CA CYS A 65 -22.08 0.32 -19.14
C CYS A 65 -21.09 -0.61 -19.86
N ARG A 66 -20.80 -1.80 -19.31
CA ARG A 66 -19.84 -2.79 -19.84
C ARG A 66 -18.42 -2.30 -20.12
N LYS A 67 -18.07 -1.05 -19.80
CA LYS A 67 -16.70 -0.55 -19.91
C LYS A 67 -15.78 -1.31 -18.97
N PHE A 68 -14.61 -1.64 -19.49
CA PHE A 68 -13.54 -2.32 -18.77
C PHE A 68 -12.80 -1.34 -17.85
N PHE A 69 -12.61 -1.75 -16.59
CA PHE A 69 -11.96 -0.93 -15.55
C PHE A 69 -10.53 -1.36 -15.22
N GLY A 70 -10.06 -2.44 -15.83
CA GLY A 70 -8.75 -3.06 -15.57
C GLY A 70 -8.80 -4.15 -14.49
N TRP A 71 -7.90 -5.12 -14.59
CA TRP A 71 -7.71 -6.21 -13.63
C TRP A 71 -7.04 -5.78 -12.33
N GLN A 72 -6.61 -4.52 -12.22
CA GLN A 72 -5.96 -3.99 -11.02
C GLN A 72 -6.74 -4.27 -9.74
N TYR A 73 -8.07 -4.15 -9.76
CA TYR A 73 -8.88 -4.39 -8.56
C TYR A 73 -8.65 -5.80 -8.01
N ALA A 74 -8.78 -6.80 -8.88
CA ALA A 74 -8.53 -8.20 -8.56
C ALA A 74 -7.09 -8.45 -8.13
N GLN A 75 -6.13 -7.85 -8.84
CA GLN A 75 -4.70 -8.03 -8.57
C GLN A 75 -4.32 -7.49 -7.19
N VAL A 76 -4.81 -6.31 -6.81
CA VAL A 76 -4.54 -5.70 -5.51
C VAL A 76 -5.24 -6.49 -4.39
N GLU A 77 -6.47 -6.95 -4.60
CA GLU A 77 -7.18 -7.77 -3.63
C GLU A 77 -6.46 -9.11 -3.37
N LEU A 78 -6.08 -9.81 -4.44
CA LEU A 78 -5.35 -11.07 -4.35
C LEU A 78 -3.95 -10.89 -3.76
N SER A 79 -3.20 -9.88 -4.20
CA SER A 79 -1.85 -9.65 -3.68
C SER A 79 -1.87 -9.28 -2.19
N THR A 80 -2.86 -8.49 -1.76
CA THR A 80 -3.03 -8.16 -0.33
C THR A 80 -3.34 -9.41 0.49
N ALA A 81 -4.28 -10.25 0.03
CA ALA A 81 -4.61 -11.50 0.70
C ALA A 81 -3.42 -12.46 0.78
N LEU A 82 -2.67 -12.62 -0.31
CA LEU A 82 -1.48 -13.48 -0.37
C LEU A 82 -0.36 -12.98 0.55
N LEU A 83 -0.09 -11.67 0.56
CA LEU A 83 0.93 -11.09 1.43
C LEU A 83 0.53 -11.23 2.91
N PHE A 84 -0.76 -11.04 3.24
CA PHE A 84 -1.24 -11.21 4.61
C PHE A 84 -1.13 -12.67 5.06
N LEU A 85 -1.44 -13.62 4.18
CA LEU A 85 -1.24 -15.04 4.45
C LEU A 85 0.24 -15.40 4.63
N ALA A 86 1.13 -14.84 3.81
CA ALA A 86 2.57 -15.05 3.94
C ALA A 86 3.11 -14.51 5.27
N LEU A 87 2.66 -13.32 5.69
CA LEU A 87 2.99 -12.74 6.99
C LEU A 87 2.44 -13.60 8.13
N PHE A 88 1.19 -14.07 8.02
CA PHE A 88 0.57 -14.92 9.02
C PHE A 88 1.32 -16.26 9.16
N ALA A 89 1.72 -16.88 8.05
CA ALA A 89 2.48 -18.12 8.06
C ALA A 89 3.85 -17.98 8.74
N LYS A 90 4.46 -16.79 8.69
CA LYS A 90 5.78 -16.53 9.28
C LYS A 90 5.71 -16.05 10.74
N PHE A 91 4.76 -15.19 11.08
CA PHE A 91 4.73 -14.48 12.37
C PHE A 91 3.55 -14.88 13.28
N GLY A 92 2.57 -15.62 12.77
CA GLY A 92 1.34 -15.96 13.49
C GLY A 92 0.51 -14.75 13.92
N LEU A 93 -0.45 -14.94 14.83
CA LEU A 93 -1.25 -13.86 15.43
C LEU A 93 -0.48 -13.14 16.55
N THR A 94 0.57 -12.43 16.18
CA THR A 94 1.39 -11.64 17.11
C THR A 94 1.14 -10.14 16.95
N ILE A 95 1.59 -9.33 17.92
CA ILE A 95 1.58 -7.87 17.80
C ILE A 95 2.40 -7.42 16.58
N GLN A 96 3.52 -8.11 16.31
CA GLN A 96 4.36 -7.88 15.13
C GLN A 96 3.57 -8.06 13.83
N PHE A 97 2.77 -9.12 13.74
CA PHE A 97 1.89 -9.34 12.59
C PHE A 97 0.94 -8.15 12.37
N GLY A 98 0.33 -7.61 13.42
CA GLY A 98 -0.53 -6.42 13.33
C GLY A 98 0.17 -5.21 12.72
N PHE A 99 1.39 -4.89 13.16
CA PHE A 99 2.19 -3.80 12.57
C PHE A 99 2.52 -4.05 11.10
N LEU A 100 2.93 -5.28 10.77
CA LEU A 100 3.29 -5.66 9.41
C LEU A 100 2.09 -5.61 8.46
N LEU A 101 0.89 -5.98 8.90
CA LEU A 101 -0.34 -5.84 8.09
C LEU A 101 -0.57 -4.38 7.67
N VAL A 102 -0.46 -3.45 8.62
CA VAL A 102 -0.66 -2.02 8.37
C VAL A 102 0.43 -1.49 7.45
N LEU A 103 1.69 -1.83 7.72
CA LEU A 103 2.83 -1.40 6.93
C LEU A 103 2.75 -1.91 5.49
N THR A 104 2.46 -3.20 5.30
CA THR A 104 2.27 -3.81 3.98
C THR A 104 1.10 -3.19 3.24
N SER A 105 0.02 -2.82 3.94
CA SER A 105 -1.11 -2.10 3.31
C SER A 105 -0.70 -0.75 2.74
N PHE A 106 0.12 0.02 3.48
CA PHE A 106 0.68 1.29 2.98
C PHE A 106 1.63 1.07 1.81
N LEU A 107 2.50 0.06 1.86
CA LEU A 107 3.43 -0.26 0.78
C LEU A 107 2.70 -0.66 -0.51
N ILE A 108 1.66 -1.50 -0.43
CA ILE A 108 0.81 -1.84 -1.58
C ILE A 108 0.15 -0.58 -2.15
N LEU A 109 -0.37 0.29 -1.27
CA LEU A 109 -1.00 1.54 -1.68
C LEU A 109 -0.02 2.43 -2.45
N ILE A 110 1.18 2.65 -1.90
CA ILE A 110 2.21 3.49 -2.52
C ILE A 110 2.67 2.86 -3.85
N PHE A 111 2.95 1.56 -3.87
CA PHE A 111 3.37 0.84 -5.08
C PHE A 111 2.35 0.95 -6.21
N VAL A 112 1.07 0.71 -5.92
CA VAL A 112 0.01 0.77 -6.95
C VAL A 112 -0.23 2.20 -7.41
N TYR A 113 -0.12 3.19 -6.51
CA TYR A 113 -0.26 4.59 -6.87
C TYR A 113 0.91 5.05 -7.78
N ASP A 114 2.12 4.62 -7.47
CA ASP A 114 3.31 4.91 -8.25
C ASP A 114 3.28 4.24 -9.63
N LEU A 115 2.92 2.95 -9.71
CA LEU A 115 2.74 2.23 -10.97
C LEU A 115 1.75 2.93 -11.93
N ARG A 116 0.77 3.65 -11.37
CA ARG A 116 -0.34 4.25 -12.11
C ARG A 116 -0.10 5.70 -12.50
N TRP A 117 0.62 6.46 -11.68
CA TRP A 117 0.77 7.90 -11.84
C TRP A 117 2.18 8.43 -11.58
N SER A 118 3.15 7.56 -11.34
CA SER A 118 4.56 7.88 -11.05
C SER A 118 4.69 9.01 -10.01
N LEU A 119 3.91 8.88 -8.93
CA LEU A 119 3.78 9.88 -7.89
C LEU A 119 3.64 9.19 -6.54
N ILE A 120 4.36 9.64 -5.54
CA ILE A 120 4.29 9.11 -4.17
C ILE A 120 3.63 10.16 -3.27
N PRO A 121 2.37 9.96 -2.84
CA PRO A 121 1.67 10.95 -2.04
C PRO A 121 2.16 10.97 -0.58
N ASP A 122 2.50 12.17 -0.09
CA ASP A 122 2.97 12.42 1.29
C ASP A 122 1.98 11.92 2.35
N ARG A 123 0.69 12.03 2.04
CA ARG A 123 -0.43 11.52 2.86
C ARG A 123 -0.38 10.02 3.15
N PHE A 124 0.43 9.24 2.43
CA PHE A 124 0.63 7.80 2.71
C PHE A 124 2.04 7.48 3.15
N SER A 125 3.05 8.09 2.53
CA SER A 125 4.45 7.83 2.89
C SER A 125 4.77 8.29 4.31
N VAL A 126 4.25 9.45 4.75
CA VAL A 126 4.51 9.96 6.10
C VAL A 126 3.88 9.07 7.18
N PRO A 127 2.58 8.70 7.12
CA PRO A 127 2.02 7.73 8.06
C PRO A 127 2.74 6.38 8.05
N ALA A 128 3.17 5.90 6.88
CA ALA A 128 3.92 4.65 6.79
C ALA A 128 5.25 4.71 7.57
N ILE A 129 5.95 5.84 7.52
CA ILE A 129 7.19 6.06 8.30
C ILE A 129 6.89 6.00 9.80
N PHE A 130 5.81 6.64 10.27
CA PHE A 130 5.43 6.57 11.69
C PHE A 130 5.10 5.14 12.13
N VAL A 131 4.39 4.36 11.30
CA VAL A 131 4.11 2.96 11.59
C VAL A 131 5.39 2.13 11.63
N ALA A 132 6.33 2.36 10.71
CA ALA A 132 7.62 1.68 10.69
C ALA A 132 8.47 2.01 11.93
N LEU A 133 8.48 3.26 12.37
CA LEU A 133 9.15 3.67 13.61
C LEU A 133 8.52 3.02 14.84
N ALA A 134 7.18 2.99 14.92
CA ALA A 134 6.47 2.32 16.02
C ALA A 134 6.76 0.82 16.04
N TYR A 135 6.84 0.18 14.88
CA TYR A 135 7.25 -1.22 14.76
C TYR A 135 8.68 -1.44 15.28
N GLN A 136 9.65 -0.63 14.86
CA GLN A 136 11.03 -0.76 15.33
C GLN A 136 11.19 -0.48 16.83
N ALA A 137 10.42 0.47 17.37
CA ALA A 137 10.35 0.71 18.80
C ALA A 137 9.79 -0.52 19.55
N SER A 138 8.79 -1.21 19.00
CA SER A 138 8.23 -2.43 19.59
C SER A 138 9.22 -3.60 19.64
N LEU A 139 10.21 -3.60 18.74
CA LEU A 139 11.31 -4.57 18.73
C LEU A 139 12.48 -4.18 19.64
N SER A 140 12.39 -3.04 20.35
CA SER A 140 13.43 -2.50 21.23
C SER A 140 14.79 -2.33 20.53
N ILE A 141 14.78 -2.06 19.22
CA ILE A 141 16.00 -1.78 18.47
C ILE A 141 16.57 -0.43 18.94
N PRO A 142 17.89 -0.32 19.18
CA PRO A 142 18.51 0.93 19.58
C PRO A 142 18.26 2.03 18.54
N TYR A 143 17.81 3.19 19.01
CA TYR A 143 17.43 4.34 18.17
C TYR A 143 18.55 4.79 17.23
N GLN A 144 19.82 4.62 17.63
CA GLN A 144 20.99 4.93 16.81
C GLN A 144 21.00 4.13 15.50
N GLN A 145 20.63 2.85 15.53
CA GLN A 145 20.59 2.00 14.34
C GLN A 145 19.45 2.41 13.40
N ILE A 146 18.29 2.78 13.96
CA ILE A 146 17.13 3.25 13.20
C ILE A 146 17.46 4.56 12.48
N ILE A 147 18.09 5.51 13.19
CA ILE A 147 18.52 6.79 12.62
C ILE A 147 19.57 6.57 11.54
N LEU A 148 20.57 5.73 11.80
CA LEU A 148 21.62 5.43 10.83
C LEU A 148 21.05 4.78 9.56
N ALA A 149 20.16 3.81 9.70
CA ALA A 149 19.54 3.13 8.56
C ALA A 149 18.62 4.06 7.76
N GLY A 150 17.83 4.89 8.44
CA GLY A 150 17.02 5.92 7.79
C GLY A 150 17.88 6.99 7.09
N ALA A 151 19.00 7.39 7.69
CA ALA A 151 19.93 8.35 7.11
C ALA A 151 20.67 7.80 5.89
N ILE A 152 21.07 6.52 5.90
CA ILE A 152 21.69 5.87 4.74
C ILE A 152 20.65 5.70 3.62
N GLY A 153 19.48 5.13 3.93
CA GLY A 153 18.42 4.90 2.96
C GLY A 153 17.89 6.19 2.35
N GLY A 154 17.55 7.19 3.16
CA GLY A 154 17.08 8.49 2.68
C GLY A 154 18.20 9.35 2.09
N GLY A 155 19.40 9.28 2.65
CA GLY A 155 20.58 10.06 2.23
C GLY A 155 21.06 9.69 0.83
N PHE A 156 20.99 8.42 0.45
CA PHE A 156 21.32 7.97 -0.91
C PHE A 156 20.44 8.64 -1.97
N PHE A 157 19.12 8.62 -1.78
CA PHE A 157 18.18 9.28 -2.69
C PHE A 157 18.25 10.81 -2.58
N LEU A 158 18.56 11.37 -1.41
CA LEU A 158 18.76 12.80 -1.23
C LEU A 158 20.00 13.29 -2.00
N ALA A 159 21.09 12.55 -1.97
CA ALA A 159 22.31 12.86 -2.73
C ALA A 159 22.01 12.90 -4.24
N GLN A 160 21.27 11.91 -4.74
CA GLN A 160 20.82 11.89 -6.14
C GLN A 160 19.90 13.05 -6.48
N TYR A 161 18.97 13.41 -5.58
CA TYR A 161 18.06 14.53 -5.76
C TYR A 161 18.79 15.88 -5.88
N ILE A 162 19.79 16.11 -5.02
CA ILE A 162 20.61 17.32 -5.02
C ILE A 162 21.50 17.35 -6.26
N LEU A 163 22.21 16.25 -6.57
CA LEU A 163 23.11 16.16 -7.71
C LEU A 163 22.37 16.34 -9.04
N SER A 164 21.16 15.81 -9.14
CA SER A 164 20.33 15.89 -10.34
C SER A 164 19.60 17.23 -10.52
N ARG A 165 19.72 18.16 -9.54
CA ARG A 165 18.92 19.40 -9.50
C ARG A 165 17.41 19.14 -9.73
N ARG A 166 16.89 18.08 -9.11
CA ARG A 166 15.47 17.65 -9.21
C ARG A 166 15.01 17.11 -10.58
N ARG A 167 15.91 16.71 -11.49
CA ARG A 167 15.50 16.22 -12.83
C ARG A 167 15.25 14.71 -12.89
N TRP A 168 15.97 13.91 -12.11
CA TRP A 168 15.96 12.44 -12.23
C TRP A 168 15.07 11.78 -11.17
N ILE A 169 14.99 12.37 -9.98
CA ILE A 169 14.32 11.78 -8.82
C ILE A 169 13.37 12.79 -8.18
N GLY A 170 12.21 12.29 -7.75
CA GLY A 170 11.22 13.06 -7.03
C GLY A 170 11.52 13.13 -5.54
N SER A 171 10.97 14.14 -4.86
CA SER A 171 11.06 14.22 -3.39
C SER A 171 10.34 13.06 -2.68
N GLY A 172 9.46 12.35 -3.38
CA GLY A 172 8.78 11.14 -2.89
C GLY A 172 9.73 9.97 -2.67
N ASP A 173 10.71 9.78 -3.57
CA ASP A 173 11.66 8.67 -3.53
C ASP A 173 12.57 8.75 -2.30
N ILE A 174 12.93 9.97 -1.88
CA ILE A 174 13.70 10.21 -0.65
C ILE A 174 12.95 9.64 0.57
N ARG A 175 11.63 9.82 0.62
CA ARG A 175 10.81 9.33 1.74
C ARG A 175 10.61 7.83 1.68
N LEU A 176 10.50 7.26 0.48
CA LEU A 176 10.53 5.81 0.30
C LEU A 176 11.87 5.22 0.72
N GLY A 177 12.99 5.83 0.35
CA GLY A 177 14.32 5.42 0.79
C GLY A 177 14.47 5.45 2.31
N LEU A 178 13.96 6.51 2.95
CA LEU A 178 13.92 6.61 4.41
C LEU A 178 13.03 5.51 5.03
N LEU A 179 11.84 5.28 4.47
CA LEU A 179 10.92 4.22 4.92
C LEU A 179 11.58 2.84 4.81
N MET A 180 12.18 2.53 3.66
CA MET A 180 12.85 1.24 3.43
C MET A 180 14.04 1.06 4.34
N GLY A 181 14.83 2.11 4.58
CA GLY A 181 15.94 2.05 5.53
C GLY A 181 15.49 1.79 6.97
N ILE A 182 14.39 2.41 7.40
CA ILE A 182 13.82 2.14 8.72
C ILE A 182 13.32 0.70 8.82
N ILE A 183 12.73 0.12 7.77
CA ILE A 183 12.16 -1.24 7.82
C ILE A 183 13.24 -2.32 7.75
N LEU A 184 14.16 -2.21 6.78
CA LEU A 184 15.12 -3.26 6.43
C LEU A 184 16.43 -3.16 7.23
N GLY A 185 16.75 -1.98 7.75
CA GLY A 185 18.06 -1.70 8.33
C GLY A 185 19.13 -1.43 7.26
N TRP A 186 20.25 -0.85 7.69
CA TRP A 186 21.33 -0.43 6.78
C TRP A 186 22.06 -1.62 6.13
N GLN A 187 22.11 -2.77 6.79
CA GLN A 187 22.82 -3.97 6.33
C GLN A 187 22.15 -4.56 5.08
N MET A 188 20.81 -4.61 5.06
CA MET A 188 20.03 -5.14 3.94
C MET A 188 19.83 -4.11 2.81
N LEU A 189 20.20 -2.85 3.04
CA LEU A 189 20.14 -1.80 2.01
C LEU A 189 21.39 -1.74 1.12
N LEU A 190 22.53 -2.25 1.60
CA LEU A 190 23.83 -2.15 0.93
C LEU A 190 24.24 -3.42 0.18
N VAL A 191 23.43 -4.48 0.27
CA VAL A 191 23.59 -5.74 -0.47
C VAL A 191 22.76 -5.68 -1.75
#